data_AF-A0A0M0J425-F1
#
_entry.id   AF-A0A0M0J425-F1
#
_cell.length_a   1.000
_cell.length_b   1.000
_cell.length_c   1.000
_cell.angle_alpha   90.00
_cell.angle_beta   90.00
_cell.angle_gamma   90.00
#
_symmetry.space_group_name_H-M   'P 1'
#
loop_
_entity.id
_entity.type
_entity.pdbx_description
1 polymer ?
#
loop_
_entity_poly.entity_id
_entity_poly.type
_entity_poly.pdbx_seq_one_letter_code
_entity_poly.pdbx_strand_id
1 'polypeptide(L)'
;MPLIKNPTRAWKNASYSQYPRKGSPPKIMGYSMRLVEVRFTAWVDFDGIRNETTWTMEQKDCGFELYNLTADPLENRNLAYHDGMQQKVKMHFEQLKAGWRATASALPSAATVEA
;
A
#
# COMPACT_ATOMS: atom_id res chain seq x y z
N MET A 1 0.10 26.45 -5.57
CA MET A 1 0.50 25.05 -5.34
C MET A 1 1.47 24.97 -4.14
N PRO A 2 1.08 24.37 -3.00
CA PRO A 2 1.86 24.41 -1.76
C PRO A 2 3.22 23.72 -1.84
N LEU A 3 3.33 22.55 -2.48
CA LEU A 3 4.62 21.84 -2.65
C LEU A 3 5.56 22.53 -3.65
N ILE A 4 5.03 23.21 -4.67
CA ILE A 4 5.86 24.01 -5.60
C ILE A 4 6.51 25.18 -4.87
N LYS A 5 5.82 25.78 -3.90
CA LYS A 5 6.33 26.91 -3.10
C LYS A 5 7.26 26.47 -1.97
N ASN A 6 7.03 25.28 -1.40
CA ASN A 6 7.85 24.71 -0.33
C ASN A 6 7.99 23.19 -0.54
N PRO A 7 9.03 22.75 -1.26
CA PRO A 7 9.24 21.34 -1.56
C PRO A 7 9.53 20.46 -0.33
N THR A 8 10.03 21.05 0.76
CA THR A 8 10.37 20.33 2.00
C THR A 8 9.21 20.26 2.99
N ARG A 9 8.05 20.83 2.64
CA ARG A 9 6.86 20.76 3.48
C ARG A 9 6.45 19.31 3.74
N ALA A 10 6.15 19.00 4.99
CA ALA A 10 5.52 17.73 5.35
C ALA A 10 4.26 17.47 4.49
N TRP A 11 4.13 16.24 4.02
CA TRP A 11 3.06 15.77 3.16
C TRP A 11 2.64 14.36 3.58
N LYS A 12 2.04 13.59 2.67
CA LYS A 12 1.71 12.17 2.91
C LYS A 12 2.97 11.30 2.92
N ASN A 13 3.01 10.32 3.81
CA ASN A 13 4.10 9.33 3.89
C ASN A 13 3.90 8.11 2.98
N ALA A 14 2.76 8.04 2.27
CA ALA A 14 2.40 6.93 1.39
C ALA A 14 1.73 7.42 0.10
N SER A 15 1.94 6.68 -0.99
CA SER A 15 1.12 6.77 -2.20
C SER A 15 0.30 5.50 -2.39
N TYR A 16 -0.86 5.64 -3.05
CA TYR A 16 -1.83 4.55 -3.22
C TYR A 16 -2.24 4.44 -4.68
N SER A 17 -2.52 3.22 -5.13
CA SER A 17 -3.11 2.94 -6.43
C SER A 17 -4.08 1.76 -6.36
N GLN A 18 -4.99 1.67 -7.32
CA GLN A 18 -5.95 0.58 -7.44
C GLN A 18 -6.01 0.07 -8.89
N TYR A 19 -6.18 -1.23 -9.08
CA TYR A 19 -6.28 -1.85 -10.40
C TYR A 19 -7.34 -2.97 -10.45
N PRO A 20 -8.45 -2.81 -11.20
CA PRO A 20 -9.49 -3.82 -11.28
C PRO A 20 -9.02 -5.02 -12.12
N ARG A 21 -9.41 -6.24 -11.72
CA ARG A 21 -9.03 -7.49 -12.40
C ARG A 21 -10.17 -8.52 -12.35
N LYS A 22 -10.08 -9.52 -13.24
CA LYS A 22 -10.98 -10.68 -13.39
C LYS A 22 -12.44 -10.29 -13.69
N GLY A 23 -12.77 -10.12 -14.97
CA GLY A 23 -14.15 -10.03 -15.46
C GLY A 23 -14.62 -8.61 -15.81
N SER A 24 -15.87 -8.54 -16.29
CA SER A 24 -16.62 -7.31 -16.54
C SER A 24 -18.08 -7.54 -16.10
N PRO A 25 -18.47 -7.11 -14.89
CA PRO A 25 -17.73 -6.28 -13.94
C PRO A 25 -16.55 -7.02 -13.28
N PRO A 26 -15.49 -6.30 -12.85
CA PRO A 26 -14.35 -6.89 -12.17
C PRO A 26 -14.76 -7.51 -10.83
N LYS A 27 -14.14 -8.65 -10.50
CA LYS A 27 -14.38 -9.41 -9.27
C LYS A 27 -13.24 -9.32 -8.25
N ILE A 28 -12.10 -8.77 -8.67
CA ILE A 28 -10.90 -8.58 -7.85
C ILE A 28 -10.39 -7.15 -8.05
N MET A 29 -9.87 -6.54 -6.99
CA MET A 29 -9.15 -5.27 -7.06
C MET A 29 -7.77 -5.44 -6.44
N GLY A 30 -6.74 -4.98 -7.15
CA GLY A 30 -5.40 -4.83 -6.61
C GLY A 30 -5.26 -3.46 -5.99
N TYR A 31 -5.22 -3.38 -4.66
CA TYR A 31 -4.91 -2.16 -3.93
C TYR A 31 -3.41 -2.14 -3.58
N SER A 32 -2.70 -1.07 -3.89
CA SER A 32 -1.28 -0.92 -3.56
C SER A 32 -1.03 0.30 -2.69
N MET A 33 -0.10 0.16 -1.75
CA MET A 33 0.47 1.23 -0.93
C MET A 33 1.98 1.21 -1.07
N ARG A 34 2.57 2.36 -1.40
CA ARG A 34 4.02 2.55 -1.45
C ARG A 34 4.45 3.51 -0.35
N LEU A 35 5.29 3.00 0.54
CA LEU A 35 6.04 3.75 1.57
C LEU A 35 7.48 3.97 1.07
N VAL A 36 8.32 4.60 1.89
CA VAL A 36 9.74 4.84 1.55
C VAL A 36 10.49 3.53 1.30
N GLU A 37 10.36 2.56 2.21
CA GLU A 37 11.16 1.32 2.20
C GLU A 37 10.40 0.08 1.74
N VAL A 38 9.08 0.20 1.55
CA VAL A 38 8.23 -0.96 1.26
C VAL A 38 7.13 -0.62 0.27
N ARG A 39 6.84 -1.58 -0.62
CA ARG A 39 5.59 -1.60 -1.37
C ARG A 39 4.78 -2.82 -0.96
N PHE A 40 3.52 -2.59 -0.66
CA PHE A 40 2.56 -3.63 -0.33
C PHE A 40 1.38 -3.58 -1.32
N THR A 41 0.99 -4.74 -1.83
CA THR A 41 -0.18 -4.89 -2.70
C THR A 41 -1.06 -6.02 -2.18
N ALA A 42 -2.37 -5.74 -2.08
CA ALA A 42 -3.39 -6.72 -1.76
C ALA A 42 -4.33 -6.87 -2.96
N TRP A 43 -4.37 -8.06 -3.53
CA TRP A 43 -5.39 -8.49 -4.48
C TRP A 43 -6.50 -9.13 -3.68
N VAL A 44 -7.66 -8.47 -3.58
CA VAL A 44 -8.80 -8.92 -2.77
C VAL A 44 -10.09 -8.86 -3.58
N ASP A 45 -11.16 -9.40 -3.00
CA ASP A 45 -12.49 -9.35 -3.56
C ASP A 45 -12.94 -7.93 -3.92
N PHE A 46 -13.72 -7.84 -4.98
CA PHE A 46 -14.32 -6.60 -5.42
C PHE A 46 -15.67 -6.88 -6.08
N ASP A 47 -16.72 -6.19 -5.64
CA ASP A 47 -17.99 -6.13 -6.33
C ASP A 47 -17.93 -4.96 -7.32
N GLY A 48 -17.62 -5.24 -8.58
CA GLY A 48 -17.55 -4.21 -9.61
C GLY A 48 -18.89 -3.58 -10.01
N ILE A 49 -20.03 -4.08 -9.54
CA ILE A 49 -21.33 -3.41 -9.71
C ILE A 49 -21.55 -2.40 -8.59
N ARG A 50 -21.28 -2.81 -7.34
CA ARG A 50 -21.46 -1.96 -6.15
C ARG A 50 -20.28 -1.03 -5.87
N ASN A 51 -19.13 -1.29 -6.51
CA ASN A 51 -17.85 -0.63 -6.26
C ASN A 51 -17.40 -0.78 -4.80
N GLU A 52 -17.48 -2.01 -4.28
CA GLU A 52 -17.23 -2.35 -2.87
C GLU A 52 -16.21 -3.49 -2.74
N THR A 53 -15.47 -3.48 -1.63
CA THR A 53 -14.54 -4.55 -1.23
C THR A 53 -14.84 -4.91 0.22
N THR A 54 -14.91 -6.21 0.54
CA THR A 54 -15.17 -6.67 1.91
C THR A 54 -13.94 -6.62 2.82
N TRP A 55 -12.74 -6.48 2.24
CA TRP A 55 -11.47 -6.36 2.95
C TRP A 55 -11.16 -7.56 3.85
N THR A 56 -11.23 -8.75 3.27
CA THR A 56 -10.83 -10.01 3.91
C THR A 56 -9.54 -10.56 3.32
N MET A 57 -8.75 -11.25 4.14
CA MET A 57 -7.53 -11.95 3.73
C MET A 57 -7.74 -13.43 3.40
N GLU A 58 -8.93 -13.97 3.68
CA GLU A 58 -9.17 -15.42 3.77
C GLU A 58 -9.77 -16.02 2.49
N GLN A 59 -10.15 -15.20 1.50
CA GLN A 59 -10.76 -15.73 0.29
C GLN A 59 -9.74 -16.42 -0.62
N LYS A 60 -10.21 -17.48 -1.30
CA LYS A 60 -9.39 -18.32 -2.19
C LYS A 60 -8.64 -17.57 -3.30
N ASP A 61 -9.19 -16.44 -3.73
CA ASP A 61 -8.64 -15.63 -4.82
C ASP A 61 -7.80 -14.44 -4.31
N CYS A 62 -7.65 -14.29 -3.00
CA CYS A 62 -6.79 -13.27 -2.42
C CYS A 62 -5.30 -13.56 -2.69
N GLY A 63 -4.53 -12.50 -2.87
CA GLY A 63 -3.08 -12.59 -3.04
C GLY A 63 -2.39 -11.34 -2.52
N PHE A 64 -1.19 -11.53 -1.97
CA PHE A 64 -0.42 -10.45 -1.37
C PHE A 64 0.97 -10.33 -1.97
N GLU A 65 1.45 -9.10 -2.06
CA GLU A 65 2.80 -8.78 -2.48
C GLU A 65 3.45 -7.84 -1.47
N LEU A 66 4.68 -8.14 -1.07
CA LEU A 66 5.47 -7.35 -0.13
C LEU A 66 6.89 -7.22 -0.67
N TYR A 67 7.29 -6.02 -1.08
CA TYR A 67 8.62 -5.76 -1.63
C TYR A 67 9.41 -4.85 -0.69
N ASN A 68 10.65 -5.21 -0.41
CA ASN A 68 11.60 -4.36 0.31
C ASN A 68 12.32 -3.46 -0.71
N LEU A 69 11.96 -2.18 -0.75
CA LEU A 69 12.47 -1.23 -1.73
C LEU A 69 13.91 -0.78 -1.44
N THR A 70 14.38 -0.96 -0.21
CA THR A 70 15.76 -0.65 0.17
C THR A 70 16.73 -1.71 -0.37
N ALA A 71 16.37 -2.98 -0.26
CA ALA A 71 17.21 -4.10 -0.70
C ALA A 71 16.91 -4.59 -2.13
N ASP A 72 15.68 -4.38 -2.61
CA ASP A 72 15.19 -4.81 -3.93
C ASP A 72 14.33 -3.69 -4.57
N PRO A 73 14.97 -2.60 -5.02
CA PRO A 73 14.27 -1.44 -5.59
C PRO A 73 13.52 -1.75 -6.90
N LEU A 74 13.83 -2.88 -7.53
CA LEU A 74 13.22 -3.35 -8.77
C LEU A 74 12.06 -4.34 -8.51
N GLU A 75 11.72 -4.62 -7.25
CA GLU A 75 10.54 -5.40 -6.87
C GLU A 75 10.57 -6.84 -7.45
N ASN A 76 11.76 -7.45 -7.55
CA ASN A 76 11.94 -8.78 -8.13
C ASN A 76 11.56 -9.93 -7.19
N ARG A 77 11.50 -9.68 -5.88
CA ARG A 77 11.25 -10.70 -4.86
C ARG A 77 10.06 -10.35 -4.00
N ASN A 78 8.95 -11.04 -4.24
CA ASN A 78 7.78 -10.96 -3.37
C ASN A 78 8.05 -11.70 -2.03
N LEU A 79 8.11 -10.95 -0.94
CA LEU A 79 8.36 -11.45 0.41
C LEU A 79 7.09 -11.90 1.15
N ALA A 80 5.89 -11.67 0.62
CA ALA A 80 4.64 -11.84 1.37
C ALA A 80 4.44 -13.25 1.95
N TYR A 81 4.99 -14.27 1.29
CA TYR A 81 4.87 -15.67 1.68
C TYR A 81 6.16 -16.27 2.28
N HIS A 82 7.19 -15.45 2.50
CA HIS A 82 8.39 -15.90 3.19
C HIS A 82 8.14 -16.07 4.69
N ASP A 83 8.84 -17.02 5.31
CA ASP A 83 8.77 -17.29 6.74
C ASP A 83 9.03 -16.01 7.57
N GLY A 84 8.15 -15.74 8.54
CA GLY A 84 8.22 -14.57 9.41
C GLY A 84 7.62 -13.29 8.82
N MET A 85 7.15 -13.28 7.57
CA MET A 85 6.53 -12.08 6.96
C MET A 85 5.03 -11.95 7.23
N GLN A 86 4.38 -12.99 7.78
CA GLN A 86 2.92 -13.04 7.96
C GLN A 86 2.41 -11.85 8.80
N GLN A 87 3.11 -11.50 9.89
CA GLN A 87 2.73 -10.36 10.72
C GLN A 87 2.89 -9.03 10.00
N LYS A 88 3.94 -8.87 9.17
CA LYS A 88 4.14 -7.65 8.36
C LYS A 88 3.08 -7.51 7.27
N VAL A 89 2.71 -8.61 6.61
CA VAL A 89 1.62 -8.64 5.63
C VAL A 89 0.31 -8.19 6.27
N LYS A 90 -0.04 -8.76 7.43
CA LYS A 90 -1.26 -8.36 8.16
C LYS A 90 -1.22 -6.89 8.60
N MET A 91 -0.08 -6.41 9.10
CA MET A 91 0.10 -5.01 9.47
C MET A 91 -0.10 -4.06 8.28
N HIS A 92 0.56 -4.34 7.15
CA HIS A 92 0.42 -3.50 5.96
C HIS A 92 -0.95 -3.64 5.29
N PHE A 93 -1.63 -4.77 5.45
CA PHE A 93 -3.03 -4.94 5.03
C PHE A 93 -3.96 -3.98 5.77
N GLU A 94 -3.87 -3.92 7.10
CA GLU A 94 -4.68 -2.97 7.88
C GLU A 94 -4.33 -1.51 7.57
N GLN A 95 -3.04 -1.21 7.37
CA GLN A 95 -2.60 0.13 6.98
C GLN A 95 -3.15 0.53 5.60
N LEU A 96 -3.11 -0.38 4.63
CA LEU A 96 -3.66 -0.17 3.29
C LEU A 96 -5.19 0.02 3.33
N LYS A 97 -5.89 -0.80 4.11
CA LYS A 97 -7.35 -0.74 4.31
C LYS A 97 -7.79 0.59 4.93
N ALA A 98 -7.01 1.13 5.86
CA ALA A 98 -7.28 2.45 6.45
C ALA A 98 -7.21 3.59 5.41
N GLY A 99 -6.48 3.36 4.30
CA GLY A 99 -6.44 4.23 3.13
C GLY A 99 -5.71 5.55 3.36
N TRP A 100 -5.70 6.39 2.32
CA TRP A 100 -4.87 7.59 2.27
C TRP A 100 -5.18 8.61 3.36
N ARG A 101 -6.41 8.65 3.87
CA ARG A 101 -6.82 9.58 4.93
C ARG A 101 -6.14 9.27 6.27
N ALA A 102 -5.86 7.99 6.55
CA ALA A 102 -5.12 7.58 7.73
C ALA A 102 -3.62 7.94 7.66
N THR A 103 -3.09 8.19 6.45
CA THR A 103 -1.69 8.60 6.23
C THR A 103 -1.46 10.10 6.07
N ALA A 104 -2.52 10.91 6.14
CA ALA A 104 -2.42 12.35 5.99
C ALA A 104 -1.73 13.07 7.17
N SER A 105 -1.40 12.36 8.25
CA SER A 105 -1.00 12.96 9.53
C SER A 105 0.37 12.56 10.09
N ALA A 106 1.25 11.87 9.34
CA ALA A 106 2.54 11.47 9.92
C ALA A 106 3.73 11.52 8.95
N LEU A 107 4.54 12.58 9.07
CA LEU A 107 5.98 12.43 9.34
C LEU A 107 6.38 13.46 10.41
N PRO A 108 7.20 13.09 11.42
CA PRO A 108 7.97 14.05 12.18
C PRO A 108 8.81 14.88 11.20
N SER A 109 9.00 16.17 11.50
CA SER A 109 9.93 17.04 10.80
C SER A 109 11.24 16.30 10.55
N ALA A 110 11.68 16.23 9.31
CA ALA A 110 13.07 15.89 9.02
C ALA A 110 13.92 16.74 9.96
N ALA A 111 14.80 16.05 10.70
CA ALA A 111 15.63 16.61 11.73
C ALA A 111 16.29 17.91 11.27
N THR A 112 16.40 18.84 12.21
CA THR A 112 17.34 19.95 12.21
C THR A 112 18.69 19.44 11.71
N VAL A 113 18.99 19.71 10.44
CA VAL A 113 20.37 19.73 9.96
C VAL A 113 20.88 21.11 10.34
N GLU A 114 21.44 21.19 11.55
CA GLU A 114 22.35 22.28 11.89
C GLU A 114 23.62 22.10 11.05
N ALA A 115 24.01 23.18 10.37
CA ALA A 115 25.33 23.39 9.80
C ALA A 115 25.76 24.81 10.19
#